data_AF-A0A1W9XI55-F1
#
_entry.id   AF-A0A1W9XI55-F1
#
_cell.length_a   1.000
_cell.length_b   1.000
_cell.length_c   1.000
_cell.angle_alpha   90.00
_cell.angle_beta   90.00
_cell.angle_gamma   90.00
#
_symmetry.space_group_name_H-M   'P 1'
#
loop_
_entity.id
_entity.type
_entity.pdbx_description
1 polymer ?
#
loop_
_entity_poly.entity_id
_entity_poly.type
_entity_poly.pdbx_seq_one_letter_code
_entity_poly.pdbx_strand_id
1 'polypeptide(L)'
;MEVILFRSLAAGTAHKDSDYDILIVLGRHHGYGWEFRDRVTDIVYDTELRHDILIDTHLISVSELRHSPWGAQPVFVNAVRHGVYA
;
A
#
# COMPACT_ATOMS: atom_id res chain seq x y z
N MET A 1 3.32 13.00 -3.52
CA MET A 1 3.16 11.61 -3.05
C MET A 1 1.68 11.41 -2.85
N GLU A 2 1.11 10.35 -3.39
CA GLU A 2 -0.32 10.06 -3.24
C GLU A 2 -0.40 8.73 -2.50
N VAL A 3 -0.82 8.78 -1.23
CA VAL A 3 -0.94 7.58 -0.41
C VAL A 3 -2.38 7.09 -0.55
N ILE A 4 -2.59 5.90 -1.10
CA ILE A 4 -3.92 5.34 -1.30
C ILE A 4 -4.13 4.22 -0.29
N LEU A 5 -4.86 4.48 0.79
CA LEU A 5 -5.15 3.43 1.74
C LEU A 5 -6.18 2.46 1.13
N PHE A 6 -5.74 1.27 0.75
CA PHE A 6 -6.63 0.23 0.24
C PHE A 6 -6.80 -0.86 1.26
N ARG A 7 -7.90 -0.82 1.99
CA ARG A 7 -8.23 -1.82 2.99
C ARG A 7 -9.07 -2.92 2.32
N SER A 8 -8.89 -4.20 2.68
CA SER A 8 -9.92 -5.24 2.48
C SER A 8 -11.28 -4.89 3.15
N LEU A 9 -11.35 -3.80 3.91
CA LEU A 9 -12.56 -3.22 4.50
C LEU A 9 -13.61 -2.67 3.53
N ALA A 10 -13.38 -2.70 2.23
CA ALA A 10 -14.42 -2.39 1.26
C ALA A 10 -15.60 -3.38 1.33
N ALA A 11 -15.45 -4.53 2.01
CA ALA A 11 -16.46 -5.58 2.13
C ALA A 11 -17.25 -5.60 3.47
N GLY A 12 -16.93 -4.74 4.45
CA GLY A 12 -17.69 -4.67 5.72
C GLY A 12 -17.48 -5.82 6.71
N THR A 13 -16.45 -6.64 6.55
CA THR A 13 -16.18 -7.84 7.37
C THR A 13 -15.01 -7.66 8.36
N ALA A 14 -14.78 -6.45 8.84
CA ALA A 14 -13.65 -6.14 9.72
C ALA A 14 -13.82 -6.81 11.09
N HIS A 15 -12.88 -7.68 11.45
CA HIS A 15 -12.72 -8.19 12.80
C HIS A 15 -11.58 -7.44 13.51
N LYS A 16 -11.56 -7.52 14.83
CA LYS A 16 -10.53 -6.95 15.72
C LYS A 16 -9.10 -7.44 15.42
N ASP A 17 -8.98 -8.52 14.65
CA ASP A 17 -7.73 -9.14 14.21
C ASP A 17 -7.49 -8.95 12.70
N SER A 18 -8.18 -8.00 12.04
CA SER A 18 -8.05 -7.80 10.59
C SER A 18 -6.76 -7.08 10.22
N ASP A 19 -6.01 -7.71 9.31
CA ASP A 19 -4.84 -7.14 8.65
C ASP A 19 -5.20 -5.85 7.89
N TYR A 20 -4.32 -4.85 7.97
CA TYR A 20 -4.48 -3.57 7.29
C TYR A 20 -3.70 -3.59 5.97
N ASP A 21 -4.40 -3.77 4.85
CA ASP A 21 -3.78 -3.58 3.54
C ASP A 21 -3.59 -2.07 3.25
N ILE A 22 -2.43 -1.66 2.75
CA ILE A 22 -2.10 -0.27 2.39
C ILE A 22 -1.39 -0.23 1.04
N LEU A 23 -1.86 0.62 0.11
CA LEU A 23 -1.19 0.84 -1.17
C LEU A 23 -0.56 2.25 -1.26
N ILE A 24 0.76 2.33 -1.28
CA ILE A 24 1.45 3.61 -1.45
C ILE A 24 1.76 3.83 -2.93
N VAL A 25 1.17 4.87 -3.53
CA VAL A 25 1.40 5.24 -4.94
C VAL A 25 2.36 6.41 -5.09
N LEU A 26 3.52 6.14 -5.67
CA LEU A 26 4.60 7.12 -5.75
C LEU A 26 4.50 7.94 -7.05
N GLY A 27 4.17 9.23 -6.90
CA GLY A 27 3.89 10.15 -8.00
C GLY A 27 5.08 10.65 -8.82
N ARG A 28 6.35 10.39 -8.44
CA ARG A 28 7.52 10.84 -9.22
C ARG A 28 8.66 9.80 -9.23
N HIS A 29 9.38 9.80 -10.35
CA HIS A 29 10.40 8.84 -10.78
C HIS A 29 11.73 8.86 -10.02
N HIS A 30 11.97 9.80 -9.10
CA HIS A 30 13.29 9.98 -8.49
C HIS A 30 13.28 9.55 -7.02
N GLY A 31 14.10 8.56 -6.69
CA GLY A 31 14.31 8.08 -5.31
C GLY A 31 13.54 6.81 -4.95
N TYR A 32 12.76 6.23 -5.86
CA TYR A 32 12.15 4.92 -5.65
C TYR A 32 13.16 3.80 -5.98
N GLY A 33 13.80 3.30 -4.93
CA GLY A 33 14.71 2.17 -4.95
C GLY A 33 14.57 1.35 -3.67
N TRP A 34 15.46 0.38 -3.48
CA TRP A 34 15.44 -0.49 -2.31
C TRP A 34 15.54 0.29 -0.99
N GLU A 35 16.34 1.36 -0.92
CA GLU A 35 16.48 2.23 0.26
C GLU A 35 15.19 2.96 0.66
N PHE A 36 14.32 3.24 -0.31
CA PHE A 36 13.02 3.85 -0.01
C PHE A 36 12.04 2.79 0.53
N ARG A 37 12.05 1.60 -0.08
CA ARG A 37 11.24 0.46 0.39
C ARG A 37 11.62 0.08 1.82
N ASP A 38 12.92 -0.01 2.09
CA ASP A 38 13.49 -0.34 3.40
C ASP A 38 13.00 0.63 4.49
N ARG A 39 13.10 1.94 4.23
CA ARG A 39 12.58 2.96 5.15
C ARG A 39 11.06 2.89 5.37
N VAL A 40 10.29 2.54 4.34
CA VAL A 40 8.85 2.35 4.51
C VAL A 40 8.58 1.11 5.35
N THR A 41 9.29 0.01 5.12
CA THR A 41 9.19 -1.20 5.93
C THR A 41 9.53 -0.94 7.39
N ASP A 42 10.58 -0.17 7.69
CA ASP A 42 10.92 0.21 9.07
C ASP A 42 9.78 0.98 9.75
N ILE A 43 9.20 1.97 9.06
CA ILE A 43 8.09 2.77 9.60
C ILE A 43 6.85 1.91 9.84
N VAL A 44 6.55 0.98 8.92
CA VAL A 44 5.43 0.06 9.05
C VAL A 44 5.64 -0.84 10.26
N TYR A 45 6.81 -1.46 10.38
CA TYR A 45 7.14 -2.35 11.48
C TYR A 45 7.06 -1.65 12.85
N ASP A 46 7.60 -0.43 12.96
CA ASP A 46 7.48 0.38 14.18
C ASP A 46 6.02 0.71 14.51
N THR A 47 5.16 0.84 13.51
CA THR A 47 3.73 1.13 13.69
C THR A 47 2.97 -0.13 14.12
N GLU A 48 3.23 -1.27 13.49
CA GLU A 48 2.71 -2.58 13.87
C GLU A 48 3.01 -2.87 15.34
N LEU A 49 4.26 -2.70 15.76
CA LEU A 49 4.68 -2.96 17.14
C LEU A 49 4.05 -1.99 18.16
N ARG A 50 3.91 -0.71 17.81
CA ARG A 50 3.33 0.30 18.70
C ARG A 50 1.83 0.13 18.92
N HIS A 51 1.13 -0.38 17.92
CA HIS A 51 -0.33 -0.46 17.93
C HIS A 51 -0.88 -1.89 18.06
N ASP A 52 -0.01 -2.91 18.08
CA ASP A 52 -0.37 -4.33 18.10
C ASP A 52 -1.31 -4.67 16.93
N ILE A 53 -0.92 -4.21 15.72
CA ILE A 53 -1.65 -4.42 14.47
C ILE A 53 -0.72 -5.02 13.41
N LEU A 54 -1.29 -5.61 12.36
CA LEU A 54 -0.57 -6.11 11.20
C LEU A 54 -0.93 -5.28 9.95
N ILE A 55 0.06 -4.89 9.18
CA ILE A 55 -0.07 -4.02 8.01
C ILE A 55 0.59 -4.68 6.79
N ASP A 56 -0.20 -5.11 5.81
CA ASP A 56 0.33 -5.50 4.51
C ASP A 56 0.53 -4.27 3.63
N THR A 57 1.78 -3.87 3.44
CA THR A 57 2.12 -2.66 2.67
C THR A 57 2.57 -3.02 1.26
N HIS A 58 1.86 -2.49 0.27
CA HIS A 58 2.24 -2.56 -1.13
C HIS A 58 2.73 -1.20 -1.64
N LEU A 59 3.83 -1.20 -2.38
CA LEU A 59 4.40 0.01 -2.98
C LEU A 59 4.42 -0.12 -4.50
N ILE A 60 3.99 0.94 -5.19
CA ILE A 60 4.09 1.04 -6.64
C ILE A 60 4.26 2.49 -7.09
N SER A 61 5.08 2.73 -8.09
CA SER A 61 5.13 4.05 -8.74
C SER A 61 4.02 4.22 -9.76
N VAL A 62 3.63 5.47 -10.06
CA VAL A 62 2.65 5.76 -11.13
C VAL A 62 3.12 5.20 -12.48
N SER A 63 4.43 5.19 -12.72
CA SER A 63 4.99 4.60 -13.94
C SER A 63 4.83 3.08 -13.98
N GLU A 64 5.13 2.37 -12.90
CA GLU A 64 4.93 0.92 -12.83
C GLU A 64 3.44 0.58 -12.96
N LEU A 65 2.58 1.36 -12.31
CA LEU A 65 1.14 1.17 -12.36
C LEU A 65 0.60 1.29 -13.80
N ARG A 66 1.14 2.22 -14.61
CA ARG A 66 0.68 2.50 -15.98
C ARG A 66 1.41 1.72 -17.07
N HIS A 67 2.65 1.33 -16.84
CA HIS A 67 3.56 0.87 -17.89
C HIS A 67 4.29 -0.45 -17.58
N SER A 68 4.06 -1.07 -16.42
CA SER A 68 4.66 -2.37 -16.06
C SER A 68 3.59 -3.46 -15.90
N PRO A 69 3.89 -4.73 -16.28
CA PRO A 69 3.05 -5.87 -15.91
C PRO A 69 2.79 -5.98 -14.40
N TRP A 70 3.71 -5.47 -13.57
CA TRP A 70 3.53 -5.38 -12.12
C TRP A 70 2.28 -4.58 -11.75
N GLY A 71 2.03 -3.44 -12.42
CA GLY A 71 0.85 -2.60 -12.21
C GLY A 71 -0.48 -3.23 -12.63
N ALA A 72 -0.43 -4.27 -13.47
CA ALA A 72 -1.63 -5.00 -13.90
C ALA A 72 -2.07 -6.07 -12.89
N GLN A 73 -1.32 -6.29 -11.80
CA GLN A 73 -1.71 -7.27 -10.79
C GLN A 73 -3.02 -6.88 -10.11
N PRO A 74 -3.89 -7.87 -9.79
CA PRO A 74 -5.19 -7.61 -9.19
C PRO A 74 -5.14 -6.76 -7.93
N VAL A 75 -4.08 -6.89 -7.12
CA VAL A 75 -3.91 -6.12 -5.89
C VAL A 75 -3.87 -4.61 -6.16
N PHE A 76 -3.14 -4.16 -7.18
CA PHE A 76 -3.04 -2.74 -7.53
C PHE A 76 -4.29 -2.25 -8.27
N VAL A 77 -4.84 -3.07 -9.17
CA VAL A 77 -6.02 -2.71 -9.95
C VAL A 77 -7.26 -2.58 -9.05
N ASN A 78 -7.46 -3.53 -8.15
CA ASN A 78 -8.55 -3.49 -7.18
C ASN A 78 -8.35 -2.33 -6.21
N ALA A 79 -7.11 -2.09 -5.79
CA ALA A 79 -6.81 -1.00 -4.88
C ALA A 79 -7.14 0.38 -5.43
N VAL A 80 -6.75 0.63 -6.68
CA VAL A 80 -7.07 1.89 -7.37
C VAL A 80 -8.57 2.02 -7.64
N ARG A 81 -9.27 0.93 -7.95
CA ARG A 81 -10.70 0.97 -8.29
C ARG A 81 -11.63 1.07 -7.08
N HIS A 82 -11.28 0.42 -5.99
CA HIS A 82 -12.17 0.24 -4.83
C HIS A 82 -11.63 0.88 -3.56
N GLY A 83 -10.47 1.53 -3.61
CA GLY A 83 -9.84 2.15 -2.46
C GLY A 83 -10.54 3.39 -1.94
N VAL A 84 -10.32 3.62 -0.65
CA VAL A 84 -10.79 4.81 0.05
C VAL A 84 -9.66 5.83 -0.04
N TYR A 85 -9.92 6.91 -0.75
CA TYR A 85 -9.00 8.04 -0.85
C TYR A 85 -9.18 8.92 0.38
N ALA A 86 -8.12 9.14 1.15
CA ALA A 86 -8.10 9.96 2.36
C ALA A 86 -7.15 11.15 2.19
#